data_AF-A0A6G7VFF0-F1
#
_entry.id   AF-A0A6G7VFF0-F1
#
_cell.length_a   1.000
_cell.length_b   1.000
_cell.length_c   1.000
_cell.angle_alpha   90.00
_cell.angle_beta   90.00
_cell.angle_gamma   90.00
#
_symmetry.space_group_name_H-M   'P 1'
#
loop_
_entity.id
_entity.type
_entity.pdbx_description
1 polymer ?
#
loop_
_entity_poly.entity_id
_entity_poly.type
_entity_poly.pdbx_seq_one_letter_code
_entity_poly.pdbx_strand_id
1 'polypeptide(L)' 'MAQLPEADVAILNVGGVRSDLPAGPISRATLYRLLPFPDTLVVLKLSGAELQATLEEAIAGILDDQGGGGAYPYAAHLR' A
#
# COMPACT_ATOMS: atom_id res chain seq x y z
N MET A 1 -1.00 -2.20 -18.07
CA MET A 1 -0.77 -2.51 -16.64
C MET A 1 -1.40 -3.86 -16.38
N ALA A 2 -0.70 -4.80 -15.76
CA ALA A 2 -1.32 -6.06 -15.36
C ALA A 2 -2.30 -5.75 -14.23
N GLN A 3 -3.57 -5.58 -14.59
CA GLN A 3 -4.65 -5.57 -13.63
C GLN A 3 -4.79 -7.02 -13.17
N LEU A 4 -4.68 -7.27 -11.86
CA LEU A 4 -5.03 -8.58 -11.33
C LEU A 4 -6.56 -8.68 -11.41
N PRO A 5 -7.14 -9.47 -12.32
CA PRO A 5 -8.58 -9.48 -12.54
C PRO A 5 -9.38 -10.00 -11.35
N GLU A 6 -8.69 -10.56 -10.35
CA GLU A 6 -9.27 -11.32 -9.26
C GLU A 6 -9.41 -10.54 -7.94
N ALA A 7 -8.88 -9.31 -7.85
CA ALA A 7 -8.92 -8.51 -6.63
C ALA A 7 -9.91 -7.33 -6.73
N ASP A 8 -10.83 -7.24 -5.78
CA ASP A 8 -11.81 -6.14 -5.68
C ASP A 8 -11.21 -4.84 -5.13
N VAL A 9 -10.20 -4.96 -4.26
CA VAL A 9 -9.54 -3.88 -3.53
C VAL A 9 -8.03 -4.17 -3.45
N ALA A 10 -7.21 -3.11 -3.44
CA ALA A 10 -5.78 -3.20 -3.14
C ALA A 10 -5.41 -2.22 -2.02
N ILE A 11 -4.47 -2.60 -1.15
CA ILE A 11 -3.95 -1.76 -0.06
C ILE A 11 -2.41 -1.76 -0.13
N LEU A 12 -1.80 -0.60 0.09
CA LEU A 12 -0.36 -0.41 0.25
C LEU A 12 -0.11 0.54 1.43
N ASN A 13 0.82 0.21 2.32
CA ASN A 13 1.24 1.12 3.37
C ASN A 13 2.24 2.17 2.83
N VAL A 14 2.10 3.44 3.25
CA VAL A 14 2.92 4.55 2.71
C VAL A 14 4.41 4.38 2.97
N GLY A 15 4.80 3.64 4.01
CA GLY A 15 6.20 3.35 4.33
C GLY A 15 6.95 2.61 3.21
N GLY A 16 6.22 1.90 2.34
CA GLY A 16 6.77 1.23 1.16
C GLY A 16 7.07 2.17 -0.02
N VAL A 17 6.48 3.37 -0.03
CA VAL A 17 6.66 4.39 -1.08
C VAL A 17 7.67 5.43 -0.60
N ARG A 18 8.83 5.53 -1.28
CA ARG A 18 10.01 6.24 -0.73
C ARG A 18 10.39 7.54 -1.42
N SER A 19 9.74 7.88 -2.53
CA SER A 19 9.97 9.15 -3.23
C SER A 19 8.72 9.59 -3.97
N ASP A 20 8.62 10.88 -4.31
CA ASP A 20 7.61 11.33 -5.25
C ASP A 20 7.84 10.76 -6.66
N LEU A 21 6.77 10.67 -7.45
CA LEU A 21 6.86 10.31 -8.86
C LEU A 21 7.08 11.58 -9.70
N PRO A 22 8.25 11.75 -10.35
CA PRO A 22 8.50 12.93 -11.18
C PRO A 22 7.59 12.94 -12.41
N ALA A 23 7.20 14.14 -12.85
CA ALA A 23 6.53 14.31 -14.13
C ALA A 23 7.48 13.94 -15.29
N GLY A 24 6.91 13.37 -16.37
CA GLY A 24 7.65 13.00 -17.57
C GLY A 24 7.97 11.50 -17.65
N PRO A 25 9.01 11.12 -18.43
CA PRO A 25 9.33 9.71 -18.67
C PRO A 25 9.75 8.96 -17.40
N ILE A 26 9.16 7.79 -17.18
CA ILE A 26 9.47 6.91 -16.05
C ILE A 26 10.54 5.89 -16.46
N SER A 27 11.66 5.89 -15.73
CA SER A 27 12.74 4.92 -15.91
C SER A 27 12.71 3.81 -14.86
N ARG A 28 13.42 2.70 -15.09
CA ARG A 28 13.59 1.64 -14.07
C ARG A 28 14.23 2.18 -12.79
N ALA A 29 15.21 3.07 -12.91
CA ALA A 29 15.82 3.74 -11.76
C ALA A 29 14.81 4.57 -10.96
N THR A 30 13.80 5.15 -11.63
CA THR A 30 12.70 5.85 -10.95
C THR A 30 11.86 4.87 -10.13
N LEU A 31 11.51 3.71 -10.71
CA LEU A 31 10.74 2.68 -10.01
C LEU A 31 11.49 2.10 -8.79
N TYR A 32 12.79 1.82 -8.92
CA TYR A 32 13.61 1.32 -7.80
C TYR A 32 13.83 2.35 -6.69
N ARG A 33 13.70 3.66 -6.97
CA ARG A 33 13.68 4.68 -5.92
C ARG A 33 12.32 4.80 -5.26
N LEU A 34 11.25 4.67 -6.04
CA LEU A 34 9.87 4.77 -5.57
C LEU A 34 9.49 3.59 -4.67
N LEU A 35 9.75 2.36 -5.11
CA LEU A 35 9.46 1.10 -4.41
C LEU A 35 10.77 0.30 -4.28
N PRO A 36 11.65 0.65 -3.33
CA PRO A 36 12.98 0.06 -3.23
C PRO A 36 13.00 -1.31 -2.57
N PHE A 37 11.91 -1.71 -1.90
CA PHE A 37 11.83 -2.98 -1.20
C PHE A 37 11.46 -4.11 -2.16
N PRO A 38 12.02 -5.31 -2.00
CA PRO A 38 11.75 -6.45 -2.85
C PRO A 38 10.42 -7.15 -2.49
N ASP A 39 9.38 -6.36 -2.20
CA ASP A 39 8.07 -6.88 -1.82
C ASP A 39 7.41 -7.57 -3.01
N THR A 40 6.61 -8.59 -2.71
CA THR A 40 5.83 -9.31 -3.71
C THR A 40 4.35 -8.98 -3.54
N LEU A 41 3.62 -9.05 -4.66
CA LEU A 41 2.17 -8.87 -4.65
C LEU A 41 1.49 -10.12 -4.10
N VAL A 42 0.62 -9.95 -3.11
CA VAL A 42 -0.14 -11.04 -2.49
C VAL A 42 -1.64 -10.77 -2.67
N VAL A 43 -2.40 -11.81 -3.04
CA VAL A 43 -3.87 -11.76 -3.16
C VAL A 43 -4.46 -12.59 -2.04
N LEU A 44 -5.36 -11.97 -1.27
CA LEU A 44 -6.05 -12.59 -0.14
C LEU A 44 -7.56 -12.49 -0.35
N LYS A 45 -8.28 -13.50 0.14
CA LYS A 45 -9.73 -13.44 0.28
C LYS A 45 -10.06 -13.09 1.72
N LEU A 46 -10.67 -11.93 1.92
CA LEU A 46 -11.07 -11.42 3.23
C LEU A 46 -12.59 -11.17 3.24
N SER A 47 -13.20 -11.36 4.40
CA SER A 47 -14.52 -10.79 4.70
C SER A 47 -14.43 -9.27 4.85
N GLY A 48 -15.57 -8.58 4.72
CA GLY A 48 -15.62 -7.14 4.97
C GLY A 48 -15.18 -6.75 6.39
N ALA A 49 -15.47 -7.61 7.38
CA ALA A 49 -15.07 -7.39 8.76
C ALA A 49 -13.54 -7.50 8.96
N GLU A 50 -12.89 -8.48 8.34
CA GLU A 50 -11.42 -8.62 8.39
C GLU A 50 -10.71 -7.46 7.68
N LEU A 51 -11.26 -7.01 6.55
CA LEU A 51 -10.77 -5.82 5.85
C LEU A 51 -10.87 -4.56 6.73
N GLN A 52 -12.02 -4.35 7.37
CA GLN A 52 -12.23 -3.23 8.27
C GLN A 52 -11.28 -3.28 9.47
N ALA A 53 -11.18 -4.44 10.14
CA ALA A 53 -10.29 -4.61 11.29
C ALA A 53 -8.82 -4.34 10.93
N THR A 54 -8.38 -4.79 9.75
CA THR A 54 -7.01 -4.54 9.26
C THR A 54 -6.72 -3.05 9.09
N LEU A 55 -7.69 -2.29 8.57
CA LEU A 55 -7.56 -0.84 8.42
C LEU A 55 -7.58 -0.12 9.77
N GLU A 56 -8.45 -0.54 10.68
CA GLU A 56 -8.52 -0.01 12.05
C GLU A 56 -7.21 -0.25 12.81
N GLU A 57 -6.63 -1.45 12.71
CA GLU A 57 -5.34 -1.78 13.32
C GLU A 57 -4.19 -0.94 12.75
N ALA A 58 -4.15 -0.75 11.43
CA ALA A 58 -3.15 0.09 10.78
C ALA A 58 -3.22 1.55 11.27
N ILE A 59 -4.43 2.10 11.45
CA ILE A 59 -4.61 3.45 11.97
C ILE A 59 -4.30 3.53 13.46
N ALA A 60 -4.74 2.55 14.27
CA ALA A 60 -4.44 2.50 15.69
C ALA A 60 -2.93 2.50 15.95
N GLY A 61 -2.16 1.70 15.19
CA GLY A 61 -0.70 1.66 15.31
C GLY A 61 0.01 2.98 15.04
N ILE A 62 -0.59 3.86 14.21
CA ILE A 62 -0.09 5.22 13.94
C ILE A 62 -0.45 6.17 15.08
N LEU A 63 -1.67 6.06 15.61
CA LEU A 63 -2.16 6.94 16.68
C LEU A 63 -1.48 6.65 18.02
N ASP A 64 -1.10 5.40 18.26
CA ASP A 64 -0.47 4.96 19.51
C ASP A 64 1.07 5.22 19.55
N ASP A 65 1.64 5.88 18.52
CA ASP A 65 3.08 6.21 18.38
C ASP A 65 4.02 4.99 18.45
N GLN A 66 3.48 3.78 18.27
CA GLN A 66 4.22 2.51 18.26
C GLN A 66 4.92 2.26 16.92
N GLY A 67 4.37 2.82 15.83
CA GLY A 67 4.96 2.79 14.50
C GLY A 67 4.81 4.16 13.86
N GLY A 68 5.91 4.77 13.43
CA GLY A 68 5.85 6.02 12.67
C GLY A 68 4.88 5.92 11.49
N GLY A 69 4.47 7.06 10.91
CA GLY A 69 3.35 7.14 9.93
C GLY A 69 3.42 6.27 8.66
N GLY A 70 4.46 5.44 8.50
CA GLY A 70 4.62 4.47 7.42
C GLY A 70 3.56 3.36 7.36
N ALA A 71 2.81 3.11 8.44
CA ALA A 71 1.70 2.14 8.43
C ALA A 71 0.44 2.66 7.72
N TYR A 72 0.36 3.97 7.41
CA TYR A 72 -0.85 4.57 6.84
C TYR A 72 -1.25 3.88 5.54
N PRO A 73 -2.47 3.31 5.45
CA PRO A 73 -2.91 2.57 4.28
C PRO A 73 -3.42 3.51 3.17
N TYR A 74 -2.93 3.32 1.95
CA TYR A 74 -3.54 3.82 0.73
C TYR A 74 -4.26 2.68 0.05
N ALA A 75 -5.50 2.92 -0.38
CA ALA A 75 -6.32 1.92 -1.04
C ALA A 75 -6.72 2.32 -2.46
N ALA A 76 -6.90 1.31 -3.31
CA ALA A 76 -7.57 1.44 -4.60
C ALA A 76 -8.92 0.75 -4.52
N HIS A 77 -9.96 1.36 -5.12
CA HIS A 77 -11.34 0.84 -5.13
C HIS A 77 -12.02 0.74 -3.74
N LEU A 78 -11.47 1.42 -2.72
CA LEU A 78 -12.04 1.52 -1.37
C LEU A 78 -11.93 2.98 -0.87
N ARG A 79 -12.92 3.46 -0.10
CA ARG A 79 -12.97 4.83 0.44
C ARG A 79 -13.65 4.88 1.80
#